data_AF-A0A5Z0FDH9-F1
#
_entry.id   AF-A0A5Z0FDH9-F1
#
_cell.length_a   1.000
_cell.length_b   1.000
_cell.length_c   1.000
_cell.angle_alpha   90.00
_cell.angle_beta   90.00
_cell.angle_gamma   90.00
#
_symmetry.space_group_name_H-M   'P 1'
#
loop_
_entity.id
_entity.type
_entity.pdbx_description
1 polymer ?
#
loop_
_entity_poly.entity_id
_entity_poly.type
_entity_poly.pdbx_seq_one_letter_code
_entity_poly.pdbx_strand_id
1 'polypeptide(L)'
;VAQKLEDAQRRIEQGSQQLQGEAAELLIEEYIQSEYLSDEVKEVPKGVNGADCLHIVKDNFGNICGSILYESKRTKEFNKEWLDKLKLDSIAAKSDIAVLITKTMPKDKEKTHFKEGILICTFNEFKGVLAVLRESIINAYKLKNALQNKDEKNHILYEYLNSKEFNT
;
A
#
# COMPACT_ATOMS: atom_id res chain seq x y z
N VAL A 1 -25.65 1.06 16.47
CA VAL A 1 -24.57 0.96 15.46
C VAL A 1 -23.33 0.27 16.01
N ALA A 2 -22.90 0.53 17.26
CA ALA A 2 -21.79 -0.19 17.92
C ALA A 2 -21.98 -1.70 18.08
N GLN A 3 -23.22 -2.16 18.35
CA GLN A 3 -23.53 -3.57 18.63
C GLN A 3 -23.32 -4.52 17.43
N LYS A 4 -23.42 -4.02 16.19
CA LYS A 4 -23.17 -4.82 14.98
C LYS A 4 -21.68 -5.04 14.70
N LEU A 5 -20.82 -4.13 15.14
CA LEU A 5 -19.36 -4.22 14.99
C LEU A 5 -18.76 -5.21 15.99
N GLU A 6 -19.25 -5.22 17.23
CA GLU A 6 -18.83 -6.17 18.26
C GLU A 6 -19.31 -7.60 17.95
N ASP A 7 -20.54 -7.77 17.43
CA ASP A 7 -21.05 -9.07 17.02
C ASP A 7 -20.33 -9.62 15.77
N ALA A 8 -19.89 -8.74 14.85
CA ALA A 8 -19.03 -9.12 13.73
C ALA A 8 -17.64 -9.55 14.21
N GLN A 9 -17.03 -8.81 15.15
CA GLN A 9 -15.75 -9.19 15.77
C GLN A 9 -15.81 -10.54 16.49
N ARG A 10 -16.89 -10.83 17.25
CA ARG A 10 -17.08 -12.13 17.91
C ARG A 10 -17.27 -13.30 16.94
N ARG A 11 -18.00 -13.10 15.84
CA ARG A 11 -18.16 -14.14 14.80
C ARG A 11 -16.86 -14.41 14.06
N ILE A 12 -16.03 -13.38 13.87
CA ILE A 12 -14.68 -13.50 13.33
C ILE A 12 -13.79 -14.30 14.29
N GLU A 13 -13.93 -14.18 15.62
CA GLU A 13 -13.12 -14.98 16.56
C GLU A 13 -13.45 -16.48 16.60
N GLN A 14 -14.68 -16.88 16.23
CA GLN A 14 -15.17 -18.26 16.29
C GLN A 14 -15.11 -19.04 14.95
N GLY A 15 -14.75 -18.38 13.84
CA GLY A 15 -14.65 -19.03 12.52
C GLY A 15 -13.37 -19.87 12.33
N SER A 16 -13.36 -20.77 11.35
CA SER A 16 -12.11 -21.42 10.87
C SER A 16 -11.06 -20.38 10.48
N GLN A 17 -9.77 -20.63 10.73
CA GLN A 17 -8.66 -19.71 10.40
C GLN A 17 -8.72 -19.17 8.96
N GLN A 18 -9.25 -19.96 8.03
CA GLN A 18 -9.43 -19.58 6.63
C GLN A 18 -10.53 -18.52 6.43
N LEU A 19 -11.72 -18.74 7.02
CA LEU A 19 -12.80 -17.75 7.04
C LEU A 19 -12.38 -16.44 7.73
N GLN A 20 -11.49 -16.52 8.71
CA GLN A 20 -10.95 -15.34 9.39
C GLN A 20 -9.92 -14.57 8.54
N GLY A 21 -9.18 -15.27 7.67
CA GLY A 21 -8.24 -14.66 6.72
C GLY A 21 -8.98 -13.90 5.63
N GLU A 22 -9.93 -14.56 4.97
CA GLU A 22 -10.79 -13.95 3.94
C GLU A 22 -11.57 -12.75 4.48
N ALA A 23 -12.04 -12.82 5.73
CA ALA A 23 -12.69 -11.68 6.39
C ALA A 23 -11.71 -10.51 6.66
N ALA A 24 -10.41 -10.77 6.85
CA ALA A 24 -9.42 -9.72 7.04
C ALA A 24 -9.13 -8.99 5.74
N GLU A 25 -8.95 -9.75 4.66
CA GLU A 25 -8.76 -9.27 3.29
C GLU A 25 -9.90 -8.30 2.94
N LEU A 26 -11.15 -8.76 3.07
CA LEU A 26 -12.33 -7.96 2.77
C LEU A 26 -12.38 -6.65 3.58
N LEU A 27 -12.04 -6.69 4.88
CA LEU A 27 -12.07 -5.49 5.73
C LEU A 27 -11.00 -4.46 5.33
N ILE A 28 -9.85 -4.90 4.83
CA ILE A 28 -8.81 -3.99 4.31
C ILE A 28 -9.33 -3.30 3.05
N GLU A 29 -9.88 -4.06 2.12
CA GLU A 29 -10.42 -3.54 0.86
C GLU A 29 -11.59 -2.57 1.09
N GLU A 30 -12.58 -2.98 1.88
CA GLU A 30 -13.74 -2.17 2.24
C GLU A 30 -13.33 -0.86 2.93
N TYR A 31 -12.32 -0.91 3.82
CA TYR A 31 -11.83 0.29 4.47
C TYR A 31 -11.17 1.25 3.49
N ILE A 32 -10.28 0.74 2.62
CA ILE A 32 -9.62 1.58 1.61
C ILE A 32 -10.67 2.21 0.69
N GLN A 33 -11.61 1.42 0.16
CA GLN A 33 -12.63 1.90 -0.77
C GLN A 33 -13.60 2.89 -0.14
N SER A 34 -13.90 2.76 1.16
CA SER A 34 -14.79 3.70 1.86
C SER A 34 -14.09 5.00 2.28
N GLU A 35 -12.83 4.94 2.68
CA GLU A 35 -12.07 6.11 3.14
C GLU A 35 -11.47 6.91 1.97
N TYR A 36 -10.99 6.22 0.93
CA TYR A 36 -10.27 6.82 -0.19
C TYR A 36 -10.96 6.52 -1.52
N LEU A 37 -12.08 7.21 -1.76
CA LEU A 37 -12.96 7.01 -2.93
C LEU A 37 -12.27 7.13 -4.30
N SER A 38 -11.18 7.90 -4.39
CA SER A 38 -10.40 8.07 -5.63
C SER A 38 -9.51 6.88 -5.92
N ASP A 39 -9.11 6.15 -4.89
CA ASP A 39 -8.12 5.08 -5.00
C ASP A 39 -8.76 3.81 -5.57
N GLU A 40 -7.92 2.89 -6.02
CA GLU A 40 -8.38 1.65 -6.65
C GLU A 40 -7.74 0.45 -5.94
N VAL A 41 -8.55 -0.56 -5.62
CA VAL A 41 -8.08 -1.79 -4.96
C VAL A 41 -8.31 -2.95 -5.91
N LYS A 42 -7.25 -3.72 -6.16
CA LYS A 42 -7.26 -4.91 -7.02
C LYS A 42 -6.96 -6.14 -6.20
N GLU A 43 -7.79 -7.16 -6.34
CA GLU A 43 -7.48 -8.49 -5.85
C GLU A 43 -6.28 -9.05 -6.61
N VAL A 44 -5.35 -9.69 -5.90
CA VAL A 44 -4.21 -10.35 -6.52
C VAL A 44 -4.58 -11.82 -6.75
N PRO A 45 -4.55 -12.35 -7.98
CA PRO A 45 -5.03 -13.70 -8.26
C PRO A 45 -4.31 -14.77 -7.42
N LYS A 46 -5.10 -15.49 -6.61
CA LYS A 46 -4.64 -16.62 -5.78
C LYS A 46 -4.03 -17.70 -6.69
N GLY A 47 -2.71 -17.90 -6.57
CA GLY A 47 -1.96 -18.93 -7.32
C GLY A 47 -0.76 -18.42 -8.12
N VAL A 48 -0.64 -17.10 -8.35
CA VAL A 48 0.53 -16.50 -9.01
C VAL A 48 1.36 -15.67 -8.04
N ASN A 49 0.70 -14.77 -7.30
CA ASN A 49 1.32 -13.95 -6.26
C ASN A 49 0.50 -14.13 -4.99
N GLY A 50 1.18 -14.30 -3.85
CA GLY A 50 0.52 -14.72 -2.61
C GLY A 50 -0.08 -13.60 -1.77
N ALA A 51 -0.05 -12.36 -2.29
CA ALA A 51 -0.54 -11.17 -1.62
C ALA A 51 -2.07 -11.09 -1.62
N ASP A 52 -2.62 -10.39 -0.64
CA ASP A 52 -4.07 -10.24 -0.48
C ASP A 52 -4.64 -9.23 -1.49
N CYS A 53 -4.12 -7.99 -1.48
CA CYS A 53 -4.62 -6.95 -2.38
C CYS A 53 -3.57 -5.90 -2.75
N LEU A 54 -3.74 -5.32 -3.94
CA LEU A 54 -2.94 -4.22 -4.47
C LEU A 54 -3.77 -2.94 -4.45
N HIS A 55 -3.32 -1.94 -3.71
CA HIS A 55 -3.93 -0.62 -3.64
C HIS A 55 -3.18 0.37 -4.51
N ILE A 56 -3.86 0.94 -5.49
CA ILE A 56 -3.39 2.00 -6.38
C ILE A 56 -3.84 3.34 -5.81
N VAL A 57 -2.88 4.13 -5.35
CA VAL A 57 -3.10 5.45 -4.75
C VAL A 57 -3.28 6.48 -5.86
N LYS A 58 -4.37 7.26 -5.80
CA LYS A 58 -4.63 8.36 -6.73
C LYS A 58 -4.71 9.70 -6.00
N ASP A 59 -4.29 10.78 -6.65
CA ASP A 59 -4.52 12.12 -6.12
C ASP A 59 -5.98 12.58 -6.36
N ASN A 60 -6.32 13.77 -5.86
CA ASN A 60 -7.66 14.35 -6.02
C ASN A 60 -8.02 14.67 -7.48
N PHE A 61 -7.06 14.62 -8.40
CA PHE A 61 -7.27 14.80 -9.84
C PHE A 61 -7.37 13.47 -10.59
N GLY A 62 -7.27 12.34 -9.88
CA GLY A 62 -7.34 11.00 -10.46
C GLY A 62 -6.01 10.51 -11.04
N ASN A 63 -4.89 11.24 -10.85
CA ASN A 63 -3.59 10.77 -11.30
C ASN A 63 -3.11 9.63 -10.42
N ILE A 64 -2.57 8.57 -11.03
CA ILE A 64 -1.95 7.47 -10.30
C ILE A 64 -0.61 7.96 -9.72
N CYS A 65 -0.52 8.00 -8.39
CA CYS A 65 0.66 8.46 -7.68
C CYS A 65 1.63 7.34 -7.32
N GLY A 66 1.10 6.13 -7.11
CA GLY A 66 1.87 4.95 -6.73
C GLY A 66 0.96 3.84 -6.22
N SER A 67 1.55 2.87 -5.54
CA SER A 67 0.85 1.64 -5.17
C SER A 67 1.41 0.99 -3.89
N ILE A 68 0.53 0.33 -3.14
CA ILE A 68 0.84 -0.38 -1.91
C ILE A 68 0.32 -1.80 -2.02
N LEU A 69 1.17 -2.79 -1.81
CA LEU A 69 0.80 -4.20 -1.72
C LEU A 69 0.58 -4.59 -0.27
N TYR A 70 -0.55 -5.23 0.02
CA TYR A 70 -0.90 -5.71 1.36
C TYR A 70 -0.89 -7.24 1.43
N GLU A 71 -0.39 -7.73 2.55
CA GLU A 71 -0.46 -9.13 2.94
C GLU A 71 -0.89 -9.19 4.41
N SER A 72 -1.87 -10.03 4.73
CA SER A 72 -2.35 -10.23 6.09
C SER A 72 -2.03 -11.63 6.61
N LYS A 73 -1.55 -11.70 7.85
CA LYS A 73 -1.21 -12.96 8.54
C LYS A 73 -1.78 -12.99 9.96
N ARG A 74 -2.58 -14.01 10.24
CA ARG A 74 -3.26 -14.21 11.54
C ARG A 74 -2.74 -15.41 12.34
N THR A 75 -1.52 -15.86 12.06
CA THR A 75 -0.90 -17.00 12.75
C THR A 75 -0.37 -16.61 14.13
N LYS A 76 -0.19 -17.62 15.00
CA LYS A 76 0.29 -17.44 16.39
C LYS A 76 1.78 -17.15 16.50
N GLU A 77 2.55 -17.48 15.46
CA GLU A 77 3.99 -17.29 15.42
C GLU A 77 4.36 -16.58 14.13
N PHE A 78 5.25 -15.60 14.24
CA PHE A 78 5.80 -14.88 13.10
C PHE A 78 6.81 -15.75 12.34
N ASN A 79 6.62 -15.92 11.03
CA ASN A 79 7.60 -16.60 10.16
C ASN A 79 8.26 -15.60 9.22
N LYS A 80 9.61 -15.64 9.19
CA LYS A 80 10.42 -14.76 8.33
C LYS A 80 10.15 -14.99 6.84
N GLU A 81 9.82 -16.21 6.43
CA GLU A 81 9.55 -16.57 5.03
C GLU A 81 8.43 -15.74 4.40
N TRP A 82 7.51 -15.18 5.21
CA TRP A 82 6.48 -14.28 4.68
C TRP A 82 7.06 -12.98 4.16
N LEU A 83 8.15 -12.47 4.77
CA LEU A 83 8.82 -11.27 4.29
C LEU A 83 9.50 -11.55 2.96
N ASP A 84 10.19 -12.69 2.84
CA ASP A 84 10.85 -13.08 1.59
C ASP A 84 9.83 -13.26 0.47
N LYS A 85 8.70 -13.94 0.74
CA LYS A 85 7.62 -14.11 -0.22
C LYS A 85 6.96 -12.78 -0.61
N LEU A 86 6.58 -11.95 0.37
CA LEU A 86 5.94 -10.66 0.12
C LEU A 86 6.85 -9.72 -0.67
N LYS A 87 8.16 -9.80 -0.46
CA LYS A 87 9.14 -9.04 -1.25
C LYS A 87 9.13 -9.46 -2.72
N LEU A 88 9.07 -10.76 -3.01
CA LEU A 88 8.95 -11.26 -4.37
C LEU A 88 7.61 -10.86 -5.00
N ASP A 89 6.52 -10.98 -4.24
CA ASP A 89 5.18 -10.57 -4.68
C ASP A 89 5.13 -9.06 -4.98
N SER A 90 5.79 -8.23 -4.16
CA SER A 90 5.93 -6.78 -4.36
C SER A 90 6.67 -6.44 -5.66
N ILE A 91 7.72 -7.18 -5.98
CA ILE A 91 8.48 -7.00 -7.22
C ILE A 91 7.61 -7.41 -8.42
N ALA A 92 6.92 -8.55 -8.33
CA ALA A 92 6.05 -9.05 -9.39
C ALA A 92 4.86 -8.12 -9.66
N ALA A 93 4.25 -7.58 -8.59
CA ALA A 93 3.16 -6.61 -8.67
C ALA A 93 3.61 -5.19 -9.04
N LYS A 94 4.94 -4.92 -9.04
CA LYS A 94 5.54 -3.59 -9.22
C LYS A 94 4.99 -2.56 -8.23
N SER A 95 4.75 -2.99 -6.98
CA SER A 95 4.27 -2.07 -5.94
C SER A 95 5.39 -1.20 -5.39
N ASP A 96 5.09 0.06 -5.08
CA ASP A 96 6.07 1.01 -4.52
C ASP A 96 6.36 0.71 -3.03
N ILE A 97 5.35 0.23 -2.30
CA ILE A 97 5.46 -0.14 -0.88
C ILE A 97 4.81 -1.50 -0.66
N ALA A 98 5.40 -2.32 0.21
CA ALA A 98 4.80 -3.57 0.69
C ALA A 98 4.53 -3.49 2.20
N VAL A 99 3.35 -3.95 2.60
CA VAL A 99 2.88 -3.90 3.99
C VAL A 99 2.41 -5.28 4.44
N LEU A 100 3.03 -5.79 5.49
CA LEU A 100 2.60 -7.00 6.20
C LEU A 100 1.75 -6.60 7.43
N ILE A 101 0.49 -6.96 7.40
CA ILE A 101 -0.46 -6.77 8.50
C ILE A 101 -0.52 -8.07 9.30
N THR A 102 0.07 -8.10 10.50
CA THR A 102 0.20 -9.33 11.29
C THR A 102 -0.51 -9.25 12.63
N LYS A 103 -1.08 -10.37 13.10
CA LYS A 103 -1.55 -10.53 14.48
C LYS A 103 -0.38 -10.68 15.46
N THR A 104 0.70 -11.33 15.04
CA THR A 104 1.86 -11.64 15.89
C THR A 104 3.09 -10.95 15.33
N MET A 105 3.70 -10.07 16.14
CA MET A 105 4.93 -9.37 15.78
C MET A 105 6.18 -10.27 15.87
N PRO A 106 7.27 -9.93 15.17
CA PRO A 106 8.59 -10.52 15.42
C PRO A 106 8.99 -10.39 16.90
N LYS A 107 9.70 -11.39 17.46
CA LYS A 107 10.06 -11.43 18.89
C LYS A 107 10.85 -10.21 19.38
N ASP A 108 11.53 -9.50 18.48
CA ASP A 108 12.36 -8.33 18.76
C ASP A 108 11.62 -6.99 18.62
N LYS A 109 10.30 -7.02 18.33
CA LYS A 109 9.52 -5.83 17.97
C LYS A 109 8.13 -5.87 18.59
N GLU A 110 7.71 -4.75 19.15
CA GLU A 110 6.39 -4.62 19.78
C GLU A 110 5.44 -3.67 19.04
N LYS A 111 5.94 -2.90 18.07
CA LYS A 111 5.19 -1.83 17.37
C LYS A 111 5.46 -1.85 15.87
N THR A 112 4.66 -1.08 15.13
CA THR A 112 4.87 -0.83 13.70
C THR A 112 6.32 -0.43 13.39
N HIS A 113 6.94 -1.09 12.41
CA HIS A 113 8.32 -0.84 12.00
C HIS A 113 8.59 -1.36 10.59
N PHE A 114 9.67 -0.87 9.97
CA PHE A 114 10.19 -1.44 8.74
C PHE A 114 11.17 -2.57 9.03
N LYS A 115 11.10 -3.63 8.22
CA LYS A 115 12.08 -4.72 8.19
C LYS A 115 12.27 -5.17 6.74
N GLU A 116 13.51 -5.19 6.27
CA GLU A 116 13.88 -5.66 4.92
C GLU A 116 13.13 -4.97 3.76
N GLY A 117 12.71 -3.70 3.96
CA GLY A 117 11.95 -2.91 2.99
C GLY A 117 10.44 -3.11 3.05
N ILE A 118 9.95 -3.95 3.98
CA ILE A 118 8.52 -4.19 4.21
C ILE A 118 8.11 -3.45 5.48
N LEU A 119 6.98 -2.75 5.45
CA LEU A 119 6.38 -2.20 6.65
C LEU A 119 5.56 -3.29 7.35
N ILE A 120 5.83 -3.53 8.62
CA ILE A 120 5.09 -4.50 9.44
C ILE A 120 4.25 -3.72 10.44
N CYS A 121 2.94 -3.95 10.45
CA CYS A 121 2.01 -3.34 11.42
C CYS A 121 0.97 -4.36 11.89
N THR A 122 0.26 -4.03 12.97
CA THR A 122 -0.93 -4.79 13.38
C THR A 122 -2.18 -4.27 12.67
N PHE A 123 -3.23 -5.10 12.64
CA PHE A 123 -4.53 -4.69 12.09
C PHE A 123 -5.11 -3.44 12.77
N ASN A 124 -4.82 -3.22 14.06
CA ASN A 124 -5.27 -2.04 14.79
C ASN A 124 -4.54 -0.76 14.34
N GLU A 125 -3.28 -0.87 13.91
CA GLU A 125 -2.46 0.26 13.45
C GLU A 125 -2.67 0.56 11.96
N PHE A 126 -3.20 -0.40 11.19
CA PHE A 126 -3.35 -0.35 9.73
C PHE A 126 -3.94 0.98 9.23
N LYS A 127 -5.03 1.47 9.83
CA LYS A 127 -5.70 2.69 9.38
C LYS A 127 -4.81 3.92 9.44
N GLY A 128 -4.07 4.08 10.54
CA GLY A 128 -3.13 5.18 10.72
C GLY A 128 -1.91 5.04 9.82
N VAL A 129 -1.40 3.81 9.68
CA VAL A 129 -0.31 3.48 8.75
C VAL A 129 -0.68 3.83 7.31
N LEU A 130 -1.86 3.42 6.86
CA LEU A 130 -2.35 3.69 5.51
C LEU A 130 -2.43 5.20 5.25
N ALA A 131 -2.96 6.00 6.19
CA ALA A 131 -3.05 7.45 6.03
C ALA A 131 -1.67 8.08 5.81
N VAL A 132 -0.67 7.69 6.60
CA VAL A 132 0.71 8.20 6.48
C VAL A 132 1.37 7.75 5.18
N LEU A 133 1.24 6.47 4.82
CA LEU A 133 1.84 5.92 3.60
C LEU A 133 1.25 6.56 2.34
N ARG A 134 -0.08 6.71 2.30
CA ARG A 134 -0.79 7.32 1.17
C ARG A 134 -0.32 8.75 0.94
N GLU A 135 -0.27 9.56 1.99
CA GLU A 135 0.20 10.94 1.90
C GLU A 135 1.67 11.02 1.49
N SER A 136 2.49 10.08 1.97
CA SER A 136 3.91 9.97 1.57
C SER A 136 4.08 9.67 0.08
N ILE A 137 3.28 8.74 -0.48
CA ILE A 137 3.28 8.41 -1.92
C ILE A 137 2.85 9.62 -2.76
N ILE A 138 1.77 10.31 -2.37
CA ILE A 138 1.28 11.48 -3.09
C ILE A 138 2.33 12.60 -3.09
N ASN A 139 3.00 12.84 -1.96
CA ASN A 139 4.03 13.86 -1.87
C ASN A 139 5.29 13.50 -2.68
N ALA A 140 5.69 12.23 -2.68
CA ALA A 140 6.77 11.75 -3.53
C ALA A 140 6.44 11.93 -5.02
N TYR A 141 5.20 11.61 -5.42
CA TYR A 141 4.70 11.83 -6.79
C TYR A 141 4.73 13.32 -7.18
N LYS A 142 4.21 14.20 -6.34
CA LYS A 142 4.25 15.66 -6.57
C LYS A 142 5.67 16.18 -6.72
N LEU A 143 6.60 15.73 -5.87
CA LEU A 143 8.00 16.12 -5.94
C LEU A 143 8.66 15.64 -7.24
N LYS A 144 8.42 14.38 -7.62
CA LYS A 144 8.93 13.82 -8.89
C LYS A 144 8.44 14.60 -10.10
N ASN A 145 7.14 14.91 -10.17
CA ASN A 145 6.56 15.70 -11.25
C ASN A 145 7.10 17.14 -11.26
N ALA A 146 7.29 17.76 -10.10
CA ALA A 146 7.85 19.11 -10.01
C ALA A 146 9.29 19.16 -10.56
N LEU A 147 10.10 18.13 -10.29
CA LEU A 147 11.46 18.02 -10.82
C LEU A 147 11.46 17.77 -12.33
N GLN A 148 10.66 16.82 -12.82
CA GLN A 148 10.54 16.55 -14.26
C GLN A 148 10.07 17.77 -15.06
N ASN A 149 9.04 18.47 -14.58
CA ASN A 149 8.55 19.70 -15.22
C ASN A 149 9.60 20.81 -15.24
N LYS A 150 10.48 20.87 -14.23
CA LYS A 150 11.58 21.83 -14.18
C LYS A 150 12.64 21.50 -15.21
N ASP A 151 13.01 20.22 -15.32
CA ASP A 151 14.01 19.76 -16.29
C ASP A 151 13.51 19.92 -17.73
N GLU A 152 12.26 19.58 -18.01
CA GLU A 152 11.64 19.80 -19.33
C GLU A 152 11.59 21.28 -19.71
N LYS A 153 11.17 22.16 -18.79
CA LYS A 153 11.15 23.61 -19.05
C LYS A 153 12.55 24.16 -19.29
N ASN A 154 13.54 23.72 -18.53
CA ASN A 154 14.93 24.12 -18.74
C ASN A 154 15.41 23.63 -20.11
N HIS A 155 15.11 22.40 -20.48
CA HIS A 155 15.48 21.84 -21.77
C HIS A 155 14.86 22.63 -22.94
N ILE A 156 13.55 22.92 -22.89
CA ILE A 156 12.86 23.75 -23.89
C ILE A 156 13.47 25.15 -23.97
N LEU A 157 13.80 25.76 -22.84
CA LEU A 157 14.46 27.07 -22.82
C LEU A 157 15.86 27.01 -23.46
N TYR A 158 16.65 25.97 -23.17
CA TYR A 158 17.95 25.77 -23.80
C TYR A 158 17.84 25.59 -25.32
N GLU A 159 16.87 24.81 -25.80
CA GLU A 159 16.61 24.65 -27.23
C GLU A 159 16.17 25.95 -27.87
N TYR A 160 15.27 26.71 -27.23
CA TYR A 160 14.81 28.01 -27.72
C TYR A 160 15.94 29.03 -27.80
N LEU A 161 16.78 29.16 -26.76
CA LEU A 161 17.94 30.07 -26.76
C LEU A 161 18.96 29.72 -27.86
N ASN A 162 19.08 28.43 -28.20
CA ASN A 162 19.95 27.97 -29.28
C ASN A 162 19.25 27.89 -30.65
N SER A 163 17.96 28.23 -30.72
CA SER A 163 17.19 28.20 -31.96
C SER A 163 17.56 29.37 -32.88
N LYS A 164 17.30 29.21 -34.18
CA LYS A 164 17.43 30.31 -35.14
C LYS A 164 16.42 31.43 -34.90
N GLU A 165 15.26 31.10 -34.33
CA GLU A 165 14.19 32.07 -34.01
C GLU A 165 14.59 33.06 -32.92
N PHE A 166 15.48 32.68 -31.98
CA PHE A 166 16.03 33.60 -30.99
C PHE A 166 17.23 34.39 -31.52
N ASN A 167 18.01 33.82 -32.43
CA ASN A 167 19.24 34.42 -32.97
C ASN A 167 19.03 35.22 -34.26
N THR A 168 17.77 35.48 -34.65
CA THR A 168 17.39 36.35 -35.77
C THR A 168 16.64 37.57 -35.24
#